data_AF-A0A0F8Y3A9-F1
#
_entry.id   AF-A0A0F8Y3A9-F1
#
_cell.length_a   1.000
_cell.length_b   1.000
_cell.length_c   1.000
_cell.angle_alpha   90.00
_cell.angle_beta   90.00
_cell.angle_gamma   90.00
#
_symmetry.space_group_name_H-M   'P 1'
#
loop_
_entity.id
_entity.type
_entity.pdbx_description
1 polymer ?
#
loop_
_entity_poly.entity_id
_entity_poly.type
_entity_poly.pdbx_seq_one_letter_code
_entity_poly.pdbx_strand_id
1 'polypeptide(L)'
;AQYFSGLLPSTYKTTRNELDGFNNTTKFSTWLAFGCVSARQAYKAVEQYEHNQITNESTYWIKFELLWREYFKWHALKAGNSLFSFKGQKQTKPLTTFIPNRFAAWCNGSTPYPLVNAIMNELNTTGYISNRARQIAASCLVNELGLDWRYGAAYFEQQLIDYDVAANWGNWQYIAGVGVDPRGGRHFNIEKQTAQFDPHAVYTNKWQGNENTSMQLDTLNEVDWPI
;
A
#
# COMPACT_ATOMS: atom_id res chain seq x y z
N ALA A 1 11.53 10.17 -18.76
CA ALA A 1 12.89 10.66 -19.05
C ALA A 1 13.49 11.48 -17.89
N GLN A 2 12.71 12.28 -17.15
CA GLN A 2 13.24 13.18 -16.11
C GLN A 2 13.79 12.52 -14.84
N TYR A 3 13.26 11.37 -14.39
CA TYR A 3 13.76 10.73 -13.16
C TYR A 3 15.22 10.26 -13.26
N PHE A 4 15.63 9.76 -14.43
CA PHE A 4 17.00 9.29 -14.68
C PHE A 4 17.96 10.36 -15.22
N SER A 5 17.50 11.59 -15.44
CA SER A 5 18.35 12.67 -15.95
C SER A 5 19.17 13.37 -14.86
N GLY A 6 18.98 13.01 -13.58
CA GLY A 6 19.69 13.61 -12.45
C GLY A 6 20.07 12.57 -11.39
N LEU A 7 20.33 13.01 -10.15
CA LEU A 7 20.82 12.14 -9.07
C LEU A 7 19.73 11.41 -8.28
N LEU A 8 18.46 11.52 -8.67
CA LEU A 8 17.34 10.86 -7.99
C LEU A 8 17.50 9.32 -7.88
N PRO A 9 17.96 8.59 -8.91
CA PRO A 9 18.16 7.14 -8.79
C PRO A 9 19.22 6.77 -7.74
N SER A 10 20.19 7.65 -7.49
CA SER A 10 21.26 7.44 -6.51
C SER A 10 20.80 7.53 -5.06
N THR A 11 19.64 8.13 -4.79
CA THR A 11 19.08 8.33 -3.44
C THR A 11 17.80 7.54 -3.20
N TYR A 12 17.34 6.76 -4.18
CA TYR A 12 16.08 6.02 -4.11
C TYR A 12 15.91 5.17 -2.83
N LYS A 13 16.95 4.48 -2.34
CA LYS A 13 16.82 3.64 -1.13
C LYS A 13 16.52 4.47 0.12
N THR A 14 17.02 5.70 0.19
CA THR A 14 16.81 6.58 1.35
C THR A 14 15.45 7.27 1.29
N THR A 15 14.98 7.65 0.10
CA THR A 15 13.75 8.44 -0.09
C THR A 15 12.48 7.60 -0.31
N ARG A 16 12.59 6.33 -0.75
CA ARG A 16 11.42 5.50 -1.14
C ARG A 16 10.35 5.25 -0.08
N ASN A 17 10.65 5.49 1.19
CA ASN A 17 9.70 5.31 2.29
C ASN A 17 9.00 6.61 2.71
N GLU A 18 9.36 7.76 2.13
CA GLU A 18 8.68 9.03 2.38
C GLU A 18 7.23 8.95 1.91
N LEU A 19 6.33 9.56 2.68
CA LEU A 19 4.88 9.49 2.43
C LEU A 19 4.46 10.38 1.26
N ASP A 20 5.06 11.58 1.16
CA ASP A 20 4.81 12.57 0.13
C ASP A 20 6.00 12.69 -0.82
N GLY A 21 5.87 13.48 -1.89
CA GLY A 21 6.96 13.91 -2.76
C GLY A 21 7.04 13.14 -4.07
N PHE A 22 6.96 13.89 -5.18
CA PHE A 22 6.99 13.29 -6.52
C PHE A 22 8.36 12.65 -6.83
N ASN A 23 9.45 13.30 -6.44
CA ASN A 23 10.82 12.88 -6.75
C ASN A 23 11.37 11.77 -5.83
N ASN A 24 10.62 11.36 -4.82
CA ASN A 24 11.08 10.39 -3.81
C ASN A 24 11.07 8.94 -4.33
N THR A 25 10.35 8.69 -5.42
CA THR A 25 10.32 7.39 -6.09
C THR A 25 10.20 7.59 -7.60
N THR A 26 10.41 6.51 -8.36
CA THR A 26 10.33 6.54 -9.83
C THR A 26 8.96 6.93 -10.39
N LYS A 27 7.89 6.73 -9.59
CA LYS A 27 6.48 6.83 -9.99
C LYS A 27 6.11 5.96 -11.21
N PHE A 28 6.90 4.91 -11.49
CA PHE A 28 6.71 4.08 -12.68
C PHE A 28 5.55 3.09 -12.63
N SER A 29 4.96 2.86 -11.46
CA SER A 29 3.91 1.87 -11.26
C SER A 29 2.74 2.05 -12.21
N THR A 30 2.26 3.28 -12.43
CA THR A 30 1.15 3.58 -13.36
C THR A 30 1.47 3.12 -14.79
N TRP A 31 2.60 3.55 -15.35
CA TRP A 31 2.98 3.17 -16.71
C TRP A 31 3.33 1.68 -16.84
N LEU A 32 3.84 1.05 -15.78
CA LEU A 32 4.11 -0.39 -15.71
C LEU A 32 2.84 -1.24 -15.61
N ALA A 33 1.78 -0.72 -14.98
CA ALA A 33 0.49 -1.39 -14.86
C ALA A 33 -0.24 -1.42 -16.21
N PHE A 34 -0.28 -0.29 -16.91
CA PHE A 34 -0.88 -0.19 -18.26
C PHE A 34 0.00 -0.73 -19.40
N GLY A 35 1.23 -1.13 -19.11
CA GLY A 35 2.17 -1.63 -20.13
C GLY A 35 2.69 -0.55 -21.08
N CYS A 36 2.50 0.73 -20.77
CA CYS A 36 3.10 1.85 -21.52
C CYS A 36 4.64 1.83 -21.45
N VAL A 37 5.18 1.30 -20.36
CA VAL A 37 6.61 0.99 -20.19
C VAL A 37 6.74 -0.46 -19.77
N SER A 38 7.66 -1.21 -20.39
CA SER A 38 7.96 -2.58 -19.98
C SER A 38 8.97 -2.62 -18.83
N ALA A 39 8.91 -3.67 -18.00
CA ALA A 39 9.88 -3.88 -16.93
C ALA A 39 11.32 -3.97 -17.45
N ARG A 40 11.53 -4.53 -18.65
CA ARG A 40 12.85 -4.58 -19.31
C ARG A 40 13.35 -3.19 -19.71
N GLN A 41 12.48 -2.31 -20.21
CA GLN A 41 12.85 -0.92 -20.49
C GLN A 41 13.23 -0.18 -19.20
N ALA A 42 12.45 -0.34 -18.13
CA ALA A 42 12.75 0.26 -16.83
C ALA A 42 14.10 -0.25 -16.28
N TYR A 43 14.34 -1.56 -16.35
CA TYR A 43 15.60 -2.17 -15.91
C TYR A 43 16.80 -1.65 -16.72
N LYS A 44 16.69 -1.64 -18.05
CA LYS A 44 17.73 -1.12 -18.94
C LYS A 44 18.02 0.37 -18.71
N ALA A 45 17.00 1.16 -18.37
CA ALA A 45 17.19 2.56 -18.01
C ALA A 45 18.01 2.72 -16.71
N VAL A 46 17.84 1.82 -15.74
CA VAL A 46 18.70 1.77 -14.54
C VAL A 46 20.13 1.39 -14.92
N GLU A 47 20.35 0.38 -15.77
CA GLU A 47 21.69 -0.01 -16.20
C GLU A 47 22.41 1.12 -16.98
N GLN A 48 21.68 1.83 -17.84
CA GLN A 48 22.22 2.99 -18.56
C GLN A 48 22.60 4.12 -17.59
N TYR A 49 21.79 4.36 -16.56
CA TYR A 49 22.12 5.30 -15.50
C TYR A 49 23.39 4.89 -14.75
N GLU A 50 23.46 3.62 -14.34
CA GLU A 50 24.59 3.03 -13.63
C GLU A 50 25.90 3.13 -14.42
N HIS A 51 25.84 2.94 -15.74
CA HIS A 51 26.99 3.09 -16.64
C HIS A 51 27.46 4.54 -16.77
N ASN A 52 26.52 5.49 -16.88
CA ASN A 52 26.83 6.89 -17.18
C ASN A 52 27.10 7.75 -15.93
N GLN A 53 26.64 7.32 -14.75
CA GLN A 53 26.64 8.14 -13.53
C GLN A 53 27.28 7.38 -12.37
N ILE A 54 26.52 6.52 -11.70
CA ILE A 54 26.98 5.79 -10.52
C ILE A 54 26.15 4.53 -10.30
N THR A 55 26.82 3.48 -9.82
CA THR A 55 26.19 2.27 -9.29
C THR A 55 26.28 2.30 -7.77
N ASN A 56 25.15 2.15 -7.08
CA ASN A 56 25.11 2.08 -5.63
C ASN A 56 23.93 1.25 -5.13
N GLU A 57 23.77 1.18 -3.80
CA GLU A 57 22.66 0.49 -3.15
C GLU A 57 21.29 0.98 -3.60
N SER A 58 21.13 2.26 -3.92
CA SER A 58 19.85 2.83 -4.38
C SER A 58 19.49 2.39 -5.80
N THR A 59 20.46 2.39 -6.72
CA THR A 59 20.22 1.92 -8.09
C THR A 59 19.91 0.43 -8.12
N TYR A 60 20.59 -0.36 -7.29
CA TYR A 60 20.23 -1.76 -7.04
C TYR A 60 18.81 -1.91 -6.51
N TRP A 61 18.39 -1.08 -5.54
CA TRP A 61 17.06 -1.19 -4.94
C TRP A 61 15.93 -0.92 -5.94
N ILE A 62 16.14 -0.07 -6.96
CA ILE A 62 15.15 0.10 -8.05
C ILE A 62 14.94 -1.24 -8.79
N LYS A 63 16.03 -1.93 -9.13
CA LYS A 63 15.98 -3.26 -9.77
C LYS A 63 15.31 -4.29 -8.86
N PHE A 64 15.63 -4.27 -7.57
CA PHE A 64 15.04 -5.17 -6.58
C PHE A 64 13.51 -5.01 -6.46
N GLU A 65 12.99 -3.79 -6.52
CA GLU A 65 11.54 -3.54 -6.48
C GLU A 65 10.84 -3.97 -7.78
N LEU A 66 11.52 -3.90 -8.93
CA LEU A 66 11.04 -4.53 -10.17
C LEU A 66 10.96 -6.07 -10.03
N LEU A 67 11.92 -6.69 -9.35
CA LEU A 67 11.85 -8.14 -9.07
C LEU A 67 10.65 -8.51 -8.19
N TRP A 68 10.28 -7.66 -7.22
CA TRP A 68 9.05 -7.84 -6.45
C TRP A 68 7.79 -7.82 -7.31
N ARG A 69 7.72 -6.91 -8.30
CA ARG A 69 6.62 -6.91 -9.28
C ARG A 69 6.55 -8.24 -10.05
N GLU A 70 7.68 -8.72 -10.55
CA GLU A 70 7.73 -10.00 -11.27
C GLU A 70 7.36 -11.18 -10.37
N TYR A 71 7.89 -11.21 -9.13
CA TYR A 71 7.53 -12.21 -8.13
C TYR A 71 6.02 -12.31 -7.95
N PHE A 72 5.32 -11.18 -7.76
CA PHE A 72 3.87 -11.21 -7.57
C PHE A 72 3.14 -11.71 -8.81
N LYS A 73 3.60 -11.39 -10.03
CA LYS A 73 2.99 -11.93 -11.27
C LYS A 73 3.09 -13.45 -11.35
N TRP A 74 4.28 -14.01 -11.08
CA TRP A 74 4.46 -15.45 -11.05
C TRP A 74 3.68 -16.11 -9.90
N HIS A 75 3.64 -15.45 -8.75
CA HIS A 75 2.86 -15.92 -7.60
C HIS A 75 1.37 -15.97 -7.92
N ALA A 76 0.81 -14.93 -8.55
CA ALA A 76 -0.60 -14.88 -8.95
C ALA A 76 -0.96 -16.02 -9.92
N LEU A 77 -0.09 -16.29 -10.90
CA LEU A 77 -0.27 -17.42 -11.82
C LEU A 77 -0.28 -18.77 -11.07
N LYS A 78 0.62 -18.96 -10.11
CA LYS A 78 0.69 -20.18 -9.30
C LYS A 78 -0.50 -20.32 -8.35
N ALA A 79 -0.93 -19.23 -7.74
CA ALA A 79 -2.02 -19.20 -6.76
C ALA A 79 -3.40 -19.41 -7.41
N GLY A 80 -3.61 -18.87 -8.63
CA GLY A 80 -4.91 -18.86 -9.27
C GLY A 80 -5.99 -18.24 -8.35
N ASN A 81 -7.14 -18.90 -8.24
CA ASN A 81 -8.28 -18.39 -7.46
C ASN A 81 -7.99 -18.22 -5.96
N SER A 82 -7.01 -18.93 -5.42
CA SER A 82 -6.63 -18.80 -4.01
C SER A 82 -6.07 -17.41 -3.68
N LEU A 83 -5.62 -16.64 -4.68
CA LEU A 83 -5.20 -15.25 -4.56
C LEU A 83 -6.32 -14.35 -4.00
N PHE A 84 -7.58 -14.66 -4.32
CA PHE A 84 -8.76 -13.86 -3.94
C PHE A 84 -9.55 -14.46 -2.77
N SER A 85 -9.16 -15.66 -2.33
CA SER A 85 -9.88 -16.38 -1.28
C SER A 85 -9.61 -15.80 0.10
N PHE A 86 -10.60 -15.78 0.99
CA PHE A 86 -10.48 -15.18 2.32
C PHE A 86 -9.30 -15.75 3.14
N LYS A 87 -9.10 -17.07 3.07
CA LYS A 87 -7.99 -17.77 3.75
C LYS A 87 -6.65 -17.67 3.01
N GLY A 88 -6.63 -17.10 1.80
CA GLY A 88 -5.48 -17.07 0.92
C GLY A 88 -4.85 -18.45 0.72
N GLN A 89 -3.57 -18.55 1.07
CA GLN A 89 -2.74 -19.76 1.01
C GLN A 89 -2.69 -20.54 2.34
N LYS A 90 -3.35 -20.05 3.40
CA LYS A 90 -3.35 -20.70 4.71
C LYS A 90 -4.43 -21.77 4.82
N GLN A 91 -4.25 -22.66 5.80
CA GLN A 91 -5.22 -23.72 6.09
C GLN A 91 -6.41 -23.21 6.90
N THR A 92 -6.17 -22.26 7.81
CA THR A 92 -7.19 -21.65 8.66
C THR A 92 -7.63 -20.29 8.13
N LYS A 93 -8.88 -19.91 8.42
CA LYS A 93 -9.42 -18.60 8.07
C LYS A 93 -8.93 -17.55 9.08
N PRO A 94 -8.73 -16.28 8.65
CA PRO A 94 -8.53 -15.16 9.58
C PRO A 94 -9.74 -15.00 10.51
N LEU A 95 -9.52 -14.32 11.64
CA LEU A 95 -10.57 -13.92 12.58
C LEU A 95 -11.28 -12.62 12.20
N THR A 96 -10.88 -12.01 11.08
CA THR A 96 -11.48 -10.76 10.61
C THR A 96 -12.86 -10.98 10.00
N THR A 97 -13.68 -9.93 9.97
CA THR A 97 -15.06 -9.97 9.44
C THR A 97 -15.39 -8.69 8.70
N PHE A 98 -16.56 -8.61 8.06
CA PHE A 98 -17.02 -7.37 7.45
C PHE A 98 -17.92 -6.60 8.43
N ILE A 99 -17.56 -5.36 8.72
CA ILE A 99 -18.34 -4.42 9.54
C ILE A 99 -18.55 -3.14 8.70
N PRO A 100 -19.77 -2.87 8.20
CA PRO A 100 -20.03 -1.79 7.25
C PRO A 100 -19.55 -0.41 7.72
N ASN A 101 -19.84 -0.05 8.99
CA ASN A 101 -19.52 1.27 9.53
C ASN A 101 -18.01 1.50 9.61
N ARG A 102 -17.25 0.49 10.07
CA ARG A 102 -15.77 0.57 10.13
C ARG A 102 -15.15 0.64 8.75
N PHE A 103 -15.68 -0.12 7.78
CA PHE A 103 -15.20 -0.09 6.41
C PHE A 103 -15.46 1.27 5.76
N ALA A 104 -16.67 1.81 5.91
CA ALA A 104 -17.02 3.14 5.42
C ALA A 104 -16.12 4.22 6.05
N ALA A 105 -15.86 4.15 7.36
CA ALA A 105 -14.96 5.08 8.04
C ALA A 105 -13.53 5.01 7.48
N TRP A 106 -13.03 3.81 7.18
CA TRP A 106 -11.71 3.65 6.54
C TRP A 106 -11.69 4.22 5.12
N CYS A 107 -12.68 3.89 4.28
CA CYS A 107 -12.78 4.41 2.93
C CYS A 107 -12.85 5.94 2.89
N ASN A 108 -13.60 6.55 3.81
CA ASN A 108 -13.83 7.99 3.86
C ASN A 108 -12.76 8.78 4.63
N GLY A 109 -11.75 8.11 5.19
CA GLY A 109 -10.73 8.77 6.00
C GLY A 109 -11.29 9.41 7.29
N SER A 110 -12.18 8.72 7.99
CA SER A 110 -12.85 9.20 9.21
C SER A 110 -12.66 8.25 10.41
N THR A 111 -11.54 7.53 10.43
CA THR A 111 -11.15 6.63 11.53
C THR A 111 -10.59 7.41 12.73
N PRO A 112 -10.38 6.78 13.90
CA PRO A 112 -9.63 7.38 15.01
C PRO A 112 -8.15 7.70 14.72
N TYR A 113 -7.62 7.33 13.55
CA TYR A 113 -6.20 7.38 13.22
C TYR A 113 -5.89 8.45 12.16
N PRO A 114 -5.42 9.65 12.54
CA PRO A 114 -5.25 10.76 11.60
C PRO A 114 -4.32 10.48 10.42
N LEU A 115 -3.22 9.75 10.66
CA LEU A 115 -2.32 9.36 9.57
C LEU A 115 -3.01 8.47 8.54
N VAL A 116 -3.84 7.53 8.98
CA VAL A 116 -4.60 6.65 8.07
C VAL A 116 -5.64 7.47 7.30
N ASN A 117 -6.32 8.40 7.98
CA ASN A 117 -7.28 9.29 7.34
C ASN A 117 -6.62 10.12 6.22
N ALA A 118 -5.47 10.72 6.50
CA ALA A 118 -4.67 11.45 5.51
C ALA A 118 -4.28 10.59 4.31
N ILE A 119 -3.86 9.34 4.54
CA ILE A 119 -3.55 8.38 3.46
C ILE A 119 -4.78 8.11 2.60
N MET A 120 -5.94 7.87 3.22
CA MET A 120 -7.17 7.55 2.50
C MET A 120 -7.70 8.77 1.73
N ASN A 121 -7.55 9.97 2.27
CA ASN A 121 -7.87 11.22 1.58
C ASN A 121 -6.96 11.46 0.36
N GLU A 122 -5.65 11.19 0.47
CA GLU A 122 -4.73 11.24 -0.69
C GLU A 122 -5.16 10.23 -1.76
N LEU A 123 -5.46 9.00 -1.37
CA LEU A 123 -5.89 7.95 -2.28
C LEU A 123 -7.16 8.36 -3.04
N ASN A 124 -8.18 8.84 -2.33
CA ASN A 124 -9.46 9.22 -2.93
C ASN A 124 -9.35 10.45 -3.83
N THR A 125 -8.41 11.36 -3.53
CA THR A 125 -8.25 12.61 -4.30
C THR A 125 -7.39 12.41 -5.55
N THR A 126 -6.35 11.57 -5.48
CA THR A 126 -5.32 11.46 -6.52
C THR A 126 -5.29 10.11 -7.22
N GLY A 127 -5.90 9.09 -6.61
CA GLY A 127 -5.78 7.70 -7.01
C GLY A 127 -4.37 7.11 -6.82
N TYR A 128 -3.47 7.78 -6.09
CA TYR A 128 -2.12 7.29 -5.84
C TYR A 128 -1.71 7.51 -4.38
N ILE A 129 -1.08 6.51 -3.77
CA ILE A 129 -0.44 6.62 -2.46
C ILE A 129 0.90 5.89 -2.46
N SER A 130 1.84 6.37 -1.64
CA SER A 130 3.18 5.78 -1.50
C SER A 130 3.12 4.33 -1.00
N ASN A 131 4.17 3.54 -1.26
CA ASN A 131 4.22 2.15 -0.80
C ASN A 131 4.16 2.04 0.75
N ARG A 132 4.75 3.01 1.45
CA ARG A 132 4.66 3.09 2.92
C ARG A 132 3.21 3.35 3.36
N ALA A 133 2.53 4.30 2.72
CA ALA A 133 1.12 4.60 2.97
C ALA A 133 0.21 3.38 2.74
N ARG A 134 0.40 2.63 1.64
CA ARG A 134 -0.34 1.39 1.37
C ARG A 134 -0.21 0.37 2.50
N GLN A 135 1.00 0.16 3.00
CA GLN A 135 1.25 -0.79 4.09
C GLN A 135 0.57 -0.36 5.40
N ILE A 136 0.63 0.94 5.73
CA ILE A 136 -0.01 1.50 6.93
C ILE A 136 -1.53 1.36 6.84
N ALA A 137 -2.14 1.80 5.74
CA ALA A 137 -3.58 1.75 5.54
C ALA A 137 -4.11 0.31 5.53
N ALA A 138 -3.44 -0.61 4.84
CA ALA A 138 -3.81 -2.03 4.83
C ALA A 138 -3.68 -2.68 6.22
N SER A 139 -2.62 -2.35 6.95
CA SER A 139 -2.41 -2.89 8.29
C SER A 139 -3.45 -2.38 9.29
N CYS A 140 -3.84 -1.10 9.19
CA CYS A 140 -4.93 -0.54 9.98
C CYS A 140 -6.25 -1.26 9.72
N LEU A 141 -6.61 -1.48 8.45
CA LEU A 141 -7.84 -2.17 8.08
C LEU A 141 -7.90 -3.58 8.69
N VAL A 142 -6.82 -4.34 8.57
CA VAL A 142 -6.78 -5.73 9.05
C VAL A 142 -6.70 -5.81 10.57
N ASN A 143 -5.77 -5.07 11.19
CA ASN A 143 -5.38 -5.31 12.58
C ASN A 143 -6.14 -4.42 13.57
N GLU A 144 -6.38 -3.15 13.23
CA GLU A 144 -7.06 -2.22 14.15
C GLU A 144 -8.58 -2.25 13.95
N LEU A 145 -9.04 -2.34 12.70
CA LEU A 145 -10.47 -2.39 12.40
C LEU A 145 -11.03 -3.82 12.37
N GLY A 146 -10.16 -4.84 12.33
CA GLY A 146 -10.55 -6.25 12.32
C GLY A 146 -11.30 -6.67 11.05
N LEU A 147 -11.07 -5.96 9.94
CA LEU A 147 -11.85 -6.10 8.72
C LEU A 147 -11.32 -7.18 7.78
N ASP A 148 -12.23 -7.82 7.05
CA ASP A 148 -11.88 -8.74 5.95
C ASP A 148 -11.06 -7.98 4.90
N TRP A 149 -9.81 -8.42 4.75
CA TRP A 149 -8.79 -7.78 3.93
C TRP A 149 -9.19 -7.64 2.45
N ARG A 150 -10.09 -8.51 1.97
CA ARG A 150 -10.53 -8.51 0.57
C ARG A 150 -11.30 -7.25 0.20
N TYR A 151 -12.00 -6.65 1.17
CA TYR A 151 -12.70 -5.38 0.94
C TYR A 151 -11.71 -4.22 0.76
N GLY A 152 -10.63 -4.21 1.54
CA GLY A 152 -9.52 -3.27 1.32
C GLY A 152 -8.83 -3.47 -0.03
N ALA A 153 -8.59 -4.72 -0.42
CA ALA A 153 -8.02 -5.06 -1.72
C ALA A 153 -8.90 -4.60 -2.89
N ALA A 154 -10.22 -4.82 -2.80
CA ALA A 154 -11.19 -4.36 -3.79
C ALA A 154 -11.33 -2.83 -3.84
N TYR A 155 -11.26 -2.16 -2.68
CA TYR A 155 -11.25 -0.70 -2.65
C TYR A 155 -10.00 -0.12 -3.34
N PHE A 156 -8.84 -0.72 -3.10
CA PHE A 156 -7.60 -0.34 -3.79
C PHE A 156 -7.68 -0.61 -5.29
N GLU A 157 -8.34 -1.69 -5.72
CA GLU A 157 -8.63 -1.95 -7.14
C GLU A 157 -9.52 -0.86 -7.77
N GLN A 158 -10.48 -0.33 -7.01
CA GLN A 158 -11.33 0.76 -7.48
C GLN A 158 -10.60 2.10 -7.59
N GLN A 159 -9.71 2.42 -6.64
CA GLN A 159 -9.13 3.77 -6.50
C GLN A 159 -7.74 3.94 -7.15
N LEU A 160 -6.91 2.89 -7.16
CA LEU A 160 -5.51 3.03 -7.57
C LEU A 160 -5.36 3.20 -9.08
N ILE A 161 -4.78 4.32 -9.52
CA ILE A 161 -4.40 4.52 -10.93
C ILE A 161 -3.32 3.55 -11.41
N ASP A 162 -2.59 2.93 -10.49
CA ASP A 162 -1.54 1.96 -10.78
C ASP A 162 -1.90 0.53 -10.39
N TYR A 163 -3.20 0.24 -10.35
CA TYR A 163 -3.71 -1.09 -10.04
C TYR A 163 -3.09 -2.15 -10.96
N ASP A 164 -2.41 -3.13 -10.33
CA ASP A 164 -1.99 -4.39 -10.93
C ASP A 164 -2.50 -5.51 -10.03
N VAL A 165 -3.33 -6.41 -10.59
CA VAL A 165 -4.01 -7.47 -9.84
C VAL A 165 -3.04 -8.31 -9.02
N ALA A 166 -1.89 -8.67 -9.57
CA ALA A 166 -0.95 -9.55 -8.92
C ALA A 166 -0.26 -8.83 -7.75
N ALA A 167 0.21 -7.60 -7.99
CA ALA A 167 0.85 -6.80 -6.97
C ALA A 167 -0.11 -6.37 -5.85
N ASN A 168 -1.33 -5.93 -6.19
CA ASN A 168 -2.32 -5.50 -5.20
C ASN A 168 -2.71 -6.65 -4.29
N TRP A 169 -3.30 -7.70 -4.85
CA TRP A 169 -3.82 -8.82 -4.07
C TRP A 169 -2.71 -9.58 -3.35
N GLY A 170 -1.53 -9.73 -3.96
CA GLY A 170 -0.37 -10.35 -3.33
C GLY A 170 0.15 -9.58 -2.11
N ASN A 171 0.25 -8.24 -2.19
CA ASN A 171 0.64 -7.42 -1.04
C ASN A 171 -0.44 -7.44 0.06
N TRP A 172 -1.72 -7.44 -0.29
CA TRP A 172 -2.80 -7.56 0.68
C TRP A 172 -2.76 -8.91 1.42
N GLN A 173 -2.53 -10.02 0.71
CA GLN A 173 -2.34 -11.32 1.36
C GLN A 173 -1.14 -11.33 2.32
N TYR A 174 -0.07 -10.62 1.94
CA TYR A 174 1.13 -10.49 2.75
C TYR A 174 0.86 -9.74 4.06
N ILE A 175 0.17 -8.60 4.01
CA ILE A 175 -0.21 -7.84 5.21
C ILE A 175 -1.21 -8.61 6.08
N ALA A 176 -2.23 -9.21 5.45
CA ALA A 176 -3.27 -9.95 6.15
C ALA A 176 -2.80 -11.30 6.73
N GLY A 177 -1.55 -11.71 6.45
CA GLY A 177 -0.98 -12.95 6.98
C GLY A 177 -1.55 -14.22 6.36
N VAL A 178 -2.27 -14.09 5.26
CA VAL A 178 -2.86 -15.22 4.50
C VAL A 178 -2.01 -15.63 3.30
N GLY A 179 -0.88 -14.95 3.06
CA GLY A 179 0.06 -15.27 1.99
C GLY A 179 0.98 -16.46 2.30
N VAL A 180 1.97 -16.66 1.43
CA VAL A 180 2.95 -17.76 1.52
C VAL A 180 4.03 -17.55 2.59
N ASP A 181 4.15 -16.36 3.17
CA ASP A 181 5.14 -16.07 4.20
C ASP A 181 4.84 -16.88 5.48
N PRO A 182 5.78 -17.72 5.97
CA PRO A 182 5.59 -18.46 7.21
C PRO A 182 5.52 -17.56 8.45
N ARG A 183 6.04 -16.33 8.39
CA ARG A 183 6.05 -15.39 9.53
C ARG A 183 4.67 -14.82 9.88
N GLY A 184 3.67 -15.04 9.04
CA GLY A 184 2.30 -14.55 9.26
C GLY A 184 2.10 -13.12 8.77
N GLY A 185 1.10 -12.43 9.34
CA GLY A 185 0.74 -11.06 8.95
C GLY A 185 1.73 -10.02 9.47
N ARG A 186 1.72 -8.84 8.84
CA ARG A 186 2.51 -7.69 9.30
C ARG A 186 1.60 -6.65 9.95
N HIS A 187 1.74 -6.52 11.25
CA HIS A 187 1.09 -5.46 12.03
C HIS A 187 2.03 -4.26 12.16
N PHE A 188 1.60 -3.12 11.61
CA PHE A 188 2.27 -1.84 11.74
C PHE A 188 1.60 -1.05 12.85
N ASN A 189 2.33 -0.80 13.94
CA ASN A 189 1.87 0.10 14.99
C ASN A 189 1.77 1.53 14.42
N ILE A 190 0.55 2.06 14.34
CA ILE A 190 0.24 3.34 13.69
C ILE A 190 0.96 4.51 14.36
N GLU A 191 1.04 4.53 15.69
CA GLU A 191 1.73 5.59 16.44
C GLU A 191 3.22 5.63 16.09
N LYS A 192 3.89 4.47 16.05
CA LYS A 192 5.30 4.36 15.64
C LYS A 192 5.50 4.79 14.19
N GLN A 193 4.59 4.41 13.29
CA GLN A 193 4.66 4.86 11.89
C GLN A 193 4.47 6.38 11.77
N THR A 194 3.57 6.96 12.56
CA THR A 194 3.35 8.41 12.62
C THR A 194 4.60 9.12 13.12
N ALA A 195 5.15 8.70 14.25
CA ALA A 195 6.37 9.29 14.80
C ALA A 195 7.58 9.17 13.86
N GLN A 196 7.66 8.12 13.06
CA GLN A 196 8.77 7.89 12.15
C GLN A 196 8.63 8.63 10.81
N PHE A 197 7.44 8.63 10.20
CA PHE A 197 7.23 9.07 8.83
C PHE A 197 6.48 10.41 8.71
N ASP A 198 5.84 10.87 9.78
CA ASP A 198 5.19 12.17 9.84
C ASP A 198 5.35 12.85 11.22
N PRO A 199 6.59 13.00 11.75
CA PRO A 199 6.84 13.50 13.11
C PRO A 199 6.32 14.93 13.35
N HIS A 200 6.14 15.70 12.29
CA HIS A 200 5.68 17.10 12.34
C HIS A 200 4.25 17.27 11.80
N ALA A 201 3.51 16.17 11.59
CA ALA A 201 2.15 16.17 11.06
C ALA A 201 1.99 16.92 9.71
N VAL A 202 3.07 17.06 8.93
CA VAL A 202 3.06 17.79 7.66
C VAL A 202 2.18 17.07 6.64
N TYR A 203 2.35 15.75 6.53
CA TYR A 203 1.56 14.93 5.61
C TYR A 203 0.11 14.82 6.10
N THR A 204 -0.09 14.59 7.40
CA THR A 204 -1.41 14.48 8.01
C THR A 204 -2.22 15.77 7.83
N ASN A 205 -1.61 16.93 8.03
CA ASN A 205 -2.29 18.23 7.86
C ASN A 205 -2.55 18.54 6.39
N LYS A 206 -1.60 18.26 5.49
CA LYS A 206 -1.78 18.46 4.04
C LYS A 206 -3.02 17.73 3.51
N TRP A 207 -3.26 16.51 3.98
CA TRP A 207 -4.37 15.66 3.55
C TRP A 207 -5.52 15.62 4.57
N GLN A 208 -5.62 16.62 5.45
CA GLN A 208 -6.77 16.83 6.33
C GLN A 208 -7.13 15.63 7.22
N GLY A 209 -6.14 14.84 7.65
CA GLY A 209 -6.38 13.61 8.43
C GLY A 209 -7.07 13.82 9.78
N ASN A 210 -7.08 15.07 10.28
CA ASN A 210 -7.69 15.43 11.57
C ASN A 210 -9.16 15.89 11.47
N GLU A 211 -9.67 16.23 10.28
CA GLU A 211 -10.95 16.97 10.16
C GLU A 211 -12.19 16.12 10.47
N ASN A 212 -12.15 14.81 10.21
CA ASN A 212 -13.30 13.90 10.37
C ASN A 212 -13.00 12.70 11.29
N THR A 213 -12.07 12.85 12.23
CA THR A 213 -11.70 11.77 13.15
C THR A 213 -12.86 11.44 14.10
N SER A 214 -13.51 10.29 13.89
CA SER A 214 -14.48 9.76 14.87
C SER A 214 -13.77 8.88 15.89
N MET A 215 -13.94 9.17 17.18
CA MET A 215 -13.49 8.28 18.25
C MET A 215 -14.39 7.05 18.42
N GLN A 216 -15.63 7.09 17.90
CA GLN A 216 -16.56 5.98 17.92
C GLN A 216 -16.60 5.29 16.56
N LEU A 217 -15.99 4.11 16.47
CA LEU A 217 -16.02 3.25 15.27
C LEU A 217 -17.31 2.42 15.18
N ASP A 218 -17.85 2.04 16.34
CA ASP A 218 -19.08 1.28 16.44
C ASP A 218 -20.16 2.16 17.06
N THR A 219 -21.08 2.67 16.25
CA THR A 219 -22.33 3.22 16.75
C THR A 219 -23.27 2.06 17.03
N LEU A 220 -23.46 1.72 18.30
CA LEU A 220 -24.59 0.87 18.72
C LEU A 220 -25.86 1.67 18.48
N ASN A 221 -26.56 1.43 17.38
CA ASN A 221 -27.92 1.94 17.24
C ASN A 221 -28.87 1.00 17.99
N GLU A 222 -29.96 1.53 18.53
CA GLU A 222 -30.99 0.76 19.26
C GLU A 222 -31.62 -0.38 18.43
N VAL A 223 -31.34 -0.41 17.12
CA VAL A 223 -31.80 -1.41 16.14
C VAL A 223 -30.87 -2.63 16.04
N ASP A 224 -29.67 -2.58 16.64
CA ASP A 224 -28.66 -3.65 16.59
C ASP A 224 -28.79 -4.68 17.73
N TRP A 225 -29.93 -4.70 18.44
CA TRP A 225 -30.21 -5.72 19.46
C TRP A 225 -30.46 -7.08 18.79
N PRO A 226 -29.83 -8.18 19.23
CA PRO A 226 -30.15 -9.50 18.70
C PRO A 226 -31.59 -9.83 19.11
N ILE A 227 -32.50 -9.94 18.13
CA ILE A 227 -33.81 -10.57 18.32
C ILE A 227 -33.62 -12.08 18.43
#